data_AF-A0A401S1N0-F1
#
_entry.id   AF-A0A401S1N0-F1
#
_cell.length_a   1.000
_cell.length_b   1.000
_cell.length_c   1.000
_cell.angle_alpha   90.00
_cell.angle_beta   90.00
_cell.angle_gamma   90.00
#
_symmetry.space_group_name_H-M   'P 1'
#
loop_
_entity.id
_entity.type
_entity.pdbx_description
1 polymer ?
#
loop_
_entity_poly.entity_id
_entity_poly.type
_entity_poly.pdbx_seq_one_letter_code
_entity_poly.pdbx_strand_id
1 'polypeptide(L)'
;MNVLWFNYNVKKAVNEPRVHNQLFPNVTQVEEAMEKAVQEGLQERHHTLKMITKLTSGGVVQAIVRDEGKWFAESDYRKGGKPAGY
;
A
#
# COMPACT_ATOMS: atom_id res chain seq x y z
N MET A 1 -6.81 7.03 1.23
CA MET A 1 -7.64 5.95 1.79
C MET A 1 -7.15 5.49 3.15
N ASN A 2 -5.98 4.85 3.27
CA ASN A 2 -5.54 4.17 4.51
C ASN A 2 -5.56 5.04 5.78
N VAL A 3 -4.93 6.22 5.75
CA VAL A 3 -4.96 7.14 6.91
C VAL A 3 -6.35 7.75 7.11
N LEU A 4 -6.86 8.40 6.06
CA LEU A 4 -8.06 9.24 6.16
C LEU A 4 -9.36 8.47 6.43
N TRP A 5 -9.54 7.30 5.82
CA TRP A 5 -10.82 6.58 5.82
C TRP A 5 -10.76 5.26 6.61
N PHE A 6 -9.62 4.57 6.60
CA PHE A 6 -9.44 3.35 7.39
C PHE A 6 -8.81 3.59 8.76
N ASN A 7 -8.51 4.87 9.07
CA ASN A 7 -7.97 5.30 10.34
C ASN A 7 -6.67 4.58 10.74
N TYR A 8 -5.85 4.22 9.74
CA TYR A 8 -4.55 3.62 9.99
C TYR A 8 -3.55 4.70 10.38
N ASN A 9 -2.69 4.41 11.37
CA ASN A 9 -1.52 5.25 11.61
C ASN A 9 -0.60 5.25 10.37
N VAL A 10 0.25 6.28 10.25
CA VAL A 10 1.08 6.49 9.05
C VAL A 10 1.98 5.28 8.73
N LYS A 11 2.49 4.61 9.77
CA LYS A 11 3.35 3.43 9.63
C LYS A 11 2.60 2.28 8.97
N LYS A 12 1.42 1.93 9.49
CA LYS A 12 0.57 0.90 8.88
C LYS A 12 0.17 1.32 7.48
N ALA A 13 -0.25 2.57 7.28
CA ALA A 13 -0.73 3.05 6.00
C ALA A 13 0.31 2.96 4.86
N VAL A 14 1.58 3.23 5.13
CA VAL A 14 2.69 3.10 4.16
C VAL A 14 3.08 1.64 3.93
N ASN A 15 3.06 0.82 4.98
CA ASN A 15 3.48 -0.58 4.90
C ASN A 15 2.39 -1.50 4.35
N GLU A 16 1.12 -1.10 4.41
CA GLU A 16 -0.04 -1.84 3.92
C GLU A 16 0.18 -2.34 2.48
N PRO A 17 -0.16 -3.62 2.20
CA PRO A 17 -0.08 -4.16 0.85
C PRO A 17 -0.95 -3.36 -0.15
N ARG A 18 -0.47 -3.22 -1.39
CA ARG A 18 -1.10 -2.39 -2.42
C ARG A 18 -1.69 -3.21 -3.58
N VAL A 19 -2.69 -2.61 -4.22
CA VAL A 19 -3.26 -3.07 -5.49
C VAL A 19 -3.16 -1.96 -6.54
N HIS A 20 -3.06 -2.33 -7.81
CA HIS A 20 -3.09 -1.41 -8.93
C HIS A 20 -3.82 -2.03 -10.13
N ASN A 21 -4.73 -1.28 -10.73
CA ASN A 21 -5.31 -1.61 -12.03
C ASN A 21 -5.46 -0.29 -12.81
N GLN A 22 -5.05 -0.31 -14.07
CA GLN A 22 -5.01 0.88 -14.93
C GLN A 22 -5.80 0.69 -16.23
N LEU A 23 -6.83 -0.18 -16.19
CA LEU A 23 -7.67 -0.60 -17.31
C LEU A 23 -6.93 -1.42 -18.39
N PHE A 24 -5.80 -0.94 -18.90
CA PHE A 24 -4.98 -1.63 -19.90
C PHE A 24 -3.51 -1.76 -19.45
N PRO A 25 -2.92 -2.97 -19.43
CA PRO A 25 -3.57 -4.26 -19.64
C PRO A 25 -4.64 -4.53 -18.58
N ASN A 26 -5.67 -5.31 -18.93
CA ASN A 26 -6.80 -5.61 -18.03
C ASN A 26 -6.42 -6.70 -17.01
N VAL A 27 -5.53 -6.34 -16.10
CA VAL A 27 -5.09 -7.16 -14.97
C VAL A 27 -5.02 -6.29 -13.72
N THR A 28 -5.36 -6.89 -12.58
CA THR A 28 -5.19 -6.26 -11.27
C THR A 28 -3.88 -6.74 -10.68
N GLN A 29 -2.91 -5.84 -10.56
CA GLN A 29 -1.63 -6.12 -9.92
C GLN A 29 -1.79 -6.06 -8.41
N VAL A 30 -1.31 -7.05 -7.70
CA VAL A 30 -1.49 -7.18 -6.25
C VAL A 30 -0.17 -7.58 -5.62
N GLU A 31 0.23 -6.92 -4.53
CA GLU A 31 1.41 -7.33 -3.76
C GLU A 31 1.18 -8.68 -3.06
N GLU A 32 2.24 -9.49 -2.97
CA GLU A 32 2.14 -10.86 -2.44
C GLU A 32 1.61 -10.95 -1.00
N ALA A 33 1.92 -9.96 -0.18
CA ALA A 33 1.48 -9.88 1.21
C ALA A 33 0.00 -9.46 1.38
N MET A 34 -0.72 -9.20 0.29
CA MET A 34 -2.14 -8.83 0.36
C MET A 34 -2.96 -9.93 1.01
N GLU A 35 -3.93 -9.54 1.84
CA GLU A 35 -4.81 -10.47 2.53
C GLU A 35 -5.51 -11.40 1.54
N LYS A 36 -5.51 -12.71 1.83
CA LYS A 36 -6.07 -13.74 0.95
C LYS A 36 -7.55 -13.50 0.65
N ALA A 37 -8.32 -13.03 1.62
CA ALA A 37 -9.74 -12.70 1.44
C ALA A 37 -9.96 -11.60 0.39
N VAL A 38 -9.05 -10.61 0.29
CA VAL A 38 -9.11 -9.58 -0.75
C VAL A 38 -8.78 -10.17 -2.11
N GLN A 39 -7.77 -11.05 -2.20
CA GLN A 39 -7.41 -11.74 -3.44
C GLN A 39 -8.57 -12.61 -3.95
N GLU A 40 -9.14 -13.44 -3.09
CA GLU A 40 -10.28 -14.31 -3.38
C GLU A 40 -11.51 -13.48 -3.79
N GLY A 41 -11.83 -12.42 -3.04
CA GLY A 41 -12.96 -11.54 -3.36
C GLY A 41 -12.82 -10.82 -4.71
N LEU A 42 -11.60 -10.51 -5.14
CA LEU A 42 -11.34 -9.96 -6.48
C LEU A 42 -11.54 -11.04 -7.57
N GLN A 43 -11.05 -12.26 -7.33
CA GLN A 43 -11.19 -13.38 -8.28
C GLN A 43 -12.66 -13.81 -8.44
N GLU A 44 -13.43 -13.86 -7.36
CA GLU A 44 -14.88 -14.11 -7.38
C GLU A 44 -15.63 -13.08 -8.22
N ARG A 45 -15.13 -11.85 -8.29
CA ARG A 45 -15.65 -10.76 -9.12
C ARG A 45 -15.00 -10.71 -10.51
N HIS A 46 -14.37 -11.80 -10.94
CA HIS A 46 -13.78 -12.00 -12.26
C HIS A 46 -12.55 -11.13 -12.58
N HIS A 47 -11.83 -10.63 -11.58
CA HIS A 47 -10.56 -9.95 -11.80
C HIS A 47 -9.43 -10.95 -12.05
N THR A 48 -8.68 -10.76 -13.14
CA THR A 48 -7.41 -11.46 -13.36
C THR A 48 -6.33 -10.83 -12.51
N LEU A 49 -5.76 -11.60 -11.58
CA LEU A 49 -4.70 -11.11 -10.70
C LEU A 49 -3.31 -11.34 -11.29
N LYS A 50 -2.40 -10.39 -11.05
CA LYS A 50 -0.96 -10.51 -11.33
C LYS A 50 -0.17 -10.16 -10.08
N MET A 51 0.55 -11.12 -9.53
CA MET A 51 1.34 -10.89 -8.31
C MET A 51 2.55 -10.02 -8.58
N ILE A 52 2.76 -9.03 -7.71
CA ILE A 52 3.95 -8.19 -7.68
C ILE A 52 4.94 -8.81 -6.70
N THR A 53 6.06 -9.31 -7.23
CA THR A 53 7.13 -9.95 -6.44
C THR A 53 8.36 -9.06 -6.22
N LYS A 54 8.50 -7.97 -6.99
CA LYS A 54 9.58 -7.00 -6.82
C LYS A 54 9.14 -5.90 -5.87
N LEU A 55 9.87 -5.76 -4.76
CA LEU A 55 9.59 -4.77 -3.69
C LEU A 55 9.33 -3.35 -4.20
N THR A 56 10.03 -2.88 -5.23
CA THR A 56 9.88 -1.50 -5.75
C THR A 56 8.81 -1.35 -6.83
N SER A 57 8.21 -2.45 -7.28
CA SER A 57 7.10 -2.41 -8.24
C SER A 57 5.81 -2.12 -7.47
N GLY A 58 5.04 -1.11 -7.86
CA GLY A 58 3.86 -0.63 -7.09
C GLY A 58 4.08 0.69 -6.34
N GLY A 59 5.23 1.34 -6.55
CA GLY A 59 5.53 2.69 -6.04
C GLY A 59 6.24 2.69 -4.68
N VAL A 60 6.75 3.86 -4.30
CA VAL A 60 7.49 4.07 -3.05
C VAL A 60 6.94 5.33 -2.39
N VAL A 61 6.32 5.19 -1.22
CA VAL A 61 5.57 6.26 -0.55
C VAL A 61 6.35 6.81 0.65
N GLN A 62 6.55 8.12 0.70
CA GLN A 62 7.04 8.82 1.89
C GLN A 62 5.89 9.68 2.41
N ALA A 63 5.54 9.55 3.69
CA ALA A 63 4.38 10.22 4.24
C ALA A 63 4.69 10.90 5.57
N ILE A 64 4.09 12.07 5.77
CA ILE A 64 4.03 12.78 7.04
C ILE A 64 2.56 13.09 7.29
N VAL A 65 2.06 12.70 8.47
CA VAL A 65 0.68 12.91 8.90
C VAL A 65 0.69 13.76 10.17
N ARG A 66 -0.21 14.75 10.22
CA ARG A 66 -0.48 15.49 11.45
C ARG A 66 -1.61 14.81 12.22
N ASP A 67 -1.35 14.49 13.47
CA ASP A 67 -2.36 13.93 14.36
C ASP A 67 -2.12 14.41 15.79
N GLU A 68 -3.18 14.81 16.50
CA GLU A 68 -3.14 15.38 17.86
C GLU A 68 -2.04 16.45 18.08
N GLY A 69 -1.83 17.31 17.08
CA GLY A 69 -0.81 18.37 17.15
C GLY A 69 0.64 17.90 16.98
N LYS A 70 0.88 16.60 16.78
CA LYS A 70 2.18 16.00 16.50
C LYS A 70 2.30 15.61 15.02
N TRP A 71 3.54 15.39 14.58
CA TRP A 71 3.87 14.91 13.25
C TRP A 71 4.37 13.47 13.33
N PHE A 72 3.76 12.59 12.56
CA PHE A 72 4.17 11.20 12.42
C PHE A 72 4.65 10.99 10.98
N ALA A 73 5.89 10.51 10.83
CA ALA A 73 6.50 10.28 9.53
C ALA A 73 6.83 8.79 9.35
N GLU A 74 6.64 8.27 8.14
CA GLU A 74 7.09 6.93 7.76
C GLU A 74 7.71 6.97 6.36
N SER A 75 8.81 6.23 6.21
CA SER A 75 9.46 5.94 4.94
C SER A 75 9.17 4.52 4.49
N ASP A 76 8.78 4.33 3.23
CA ASP A 76 8.55 3.01 2.66
C ASP A 76 9.76 2.07 2.79
N TYR A 77 9.57 0.93 3.44
CA TYR A 77 10.61 -0.09 3.56
C TYR A 77 11.00 -0.67 2.19
N ARG A 78 10.11 -0.62 1.19
CA ARG A 78 10.36 -1.13 -0.17
C ARG A 78 11.57 -0.48 -0.87
N LYS A 79 12.01 0.69 -0.38
CA LYS A 79 13.24 1.38 -0.84
C LYS A 79 14.23 1.69 0.30
N GLY A 80 13.98 1.16 1.51
CA GLY A 80 14.92 1.24 2.65
C GLY A 80 15.12 2.62 3.28
N GLY A 81 14.24 3.59 3.00
CA GLY A 81 14.31 4.92 3.60
C GLY A 81 14.01 4.91 5.11
N LYS A 82 14.39 5.97 5.82
CA LYS A 82 14.03 6.18 7.23
C LYS A 82 13.66 7.65 7.46
N PRO A 83 12.59 7.95 8.22
CA PRO A 83 12.26 9.30 8.60
C PRO A 83 13.21 9.82 9.70
N ALA A 84 13.33 11.15 9.80
CA ALA A 84 14.03 11.83 10.88
C ALA A 84 13.35 13.19 11.17
N GLY A 85 13.50 13.69 12.39
CA GLY A 85 12.90 14.97 12.84
C GLY A 85 13.49 15.41 14.18
N TYR A 86 13.09 16.60 14.64
CA TYR A 86 13.48 17.20 15.92
C TYR A 86 12.27 17.91 16.57
#